data_AF-A0A397H7N3-F1
#
_entry.id   AF-A0A397H7N3-F1
#
_cell.length_a   1.000
_cell.length_b   1.000
_cell.length_c   1.000
_cell.angle_alpha   90.00
_cell.angle_beta   90.00
_cell.angle_gamma   90.00
#
_symmetry.space_group_name_H-M   'P 1'
#
loop_
_entity.id
_entity.type
_entity.pdbx_description
1 polymer ?
#
loop_
_entity_poly.entity_id
_entity_poly.type
_entity_poly.pdbx_seq_one_letter_code
_entity_poly.pdbx_strand_id
1 'polypeptide(L)'
;MNLSRLLYYKHRILVHNNKEYFINYQPVIKCIENLLSNPEISQLFVYDYKKLEIENEQSYGEQYTGNWWKKVKESIPSVAYILSIILYSDATTTDTLGKRSLHPIYISLGNIPTWRRNKEDTKQLLGYLPILSAKDEREKKSSEFKKLVRET
;
A
#
# COMPACT_ATOMS: atom_id res chain seq x y z
N MET A 1 11.78 -0.48 18.99
CA MET A 1 11.87 -1.12 17.66
C MET A 1 13.25 -0.83 17.08
N ASN A 2 14.12 -1.83 16.95
CA ASN A 2 15.50 -1.62 16.49
C ASN A 2 15.48 -1.51 14.95
N LEU A 3 15.50 -0.28 14.42
CA LEU A 3 15.41 0.04 12.98
C LEU A 3 16.60 -0.50 12.15
N SER A 4 17.65 -1.01 12.81
CA SER A 4 18.91 -1.46 12.19
C SER A 4 18.84 -2.80 11.43
N ARG A 5 17.68 -3.47 11.37
CA ARG A 5 17.52 -4.79 10.71
C ARG A 5 16.61 -4.82 9.48
N LEU A 6 16.05 -3.68 9.06
CA LEU A 6 15.25 -3.64 7.84
C LEU A 6 16.18 -3.48 6.65
N LEU A 7 16.49 -4.60 5.97
CA LEU A 7 17.18 -4.59 4.68
C LEU A 7 16.24 -3.97 3.64
N TYR A 8 16.41 -2.67 3.41
CA TYR A 8 15.76 -1.99 2.30
C TYR A 8 16.60 -2.20 1.04
N TYR A 9 15.95 -2.70 0.00
CA TYR A 9 16.48 -2.71 -1.35
C TYR A 9 16.37 -1.31 -1.94
N LYS A 10 17.35 -0.96 -2.77
CA LYS A 10 17.40 0.33 -3.45
C LYS A 10 17.46 0.08 -4.95
N HIS A 11 16.49 0.59 -5.68
CA HIS A 11 16.43 0.48 -7.14
C HIS A 11 16.39 1.87 -7.78
N ARG A 12 17.24 2.12 -8.77
CA ARG A 12 17.27 3.40 -9.48
C ARG A 12 16.13 3.44 -10.50
N ILE A 13 15.24 4.42 -10.36
CA ILE A 13 14.11 4.58 -11.27
C ILE A 13 14.51 5.43 -12.47
N LEU A 14 15.14 6.58 -12.23
CA LEU A 14 15.51 7.50 -13.30
C LEU A 14 16.63 8.46 -12.92
N VAL A 15 17.12 9.18 -13.93
CA VAL A 15 18.02 10.33 -13.77
C VAL A 15 17.35 11.56 -14.36
N HIS A 16 17.25 12.64 -13.58
CA HIS A 16 16.69 13.91 -14.03
C HIS A 16 17.47 15.06 -13.38
N ASN A 17 17.82 16.09 -14.16
CA ASN A 17 18.66 17.22 -13.72
C ASN A 17 19.98 16.76 -13.05
N ASN A 18 20.66 15.78 -13.65
CA ASN A 18 21.89 15.16 -13.14
C ASN A 18 21.76 14.56 -11.72
N LYS A 19 20.52 14.31 -11.28
CA LYS A 19 20.22 13.67 -10.00
C LYS A 19 19.57 12.32 -10.24
N GLU A 20 20.09 11.31 -9.56
CA GLU A 20 19.52 9.96 -9.57
C GLU A 20 18.40 9.85 -8.54
N TYR A 21 17.29 9.22 -8.94
CA TYR A 21 16.15 8.95 -8.09
C TYR A 21 15.97 7.46 -7.89
N PHE A 22 15.67 7.09 -6.66
CA PHE A 22 15.60 5.69 -6.24
C PHE A 22 14.31 5.42 -5.48
N ILE A 23 13.77 4.23 -5.67
CA ILE A 23 12.82 3.62 -4.74
C ILE A 23 13.60 2.80 -3.71
N ASN A 24 13.27 3.03 -2.43
CA ASN A 24 13.75 2.20 -1.34
C ASN A 24 12.58 1.33 -0.87
N TYR A 25 12.72 0.01 -0.87
CA TYR A 25 11.60 -0.89 -0.59
C TYR A 25 12.02 -2.17 0.13
N GLN A 26 11.05 -2.84 0.75
CA GLN A 26 11.17 -4.19 1.28
C GLN A 26 10.46 -5.17 0.34
N PRO A 27 10.87 -6.45 0.29
CA PRO A 27 10.16 -7.45 -0.48
C PRO A 27 8.70 -7.55 -0.02
N VAL A 28 7.76 -7.46 -0.95
CA VAL A 28 6.30 -7.51 -0.67
C VAL A 28 5.95 -8.76 0.14
N ILE A 29 6.52 -9.91 -0.24
CA ILE A 29 6.32 -11.18 0.49
C ILE A 29 6.74 -11.04 1.96
N LYS A 30 7.85 -10.36 2.25
CA LYS A 30 8.31 -10.18 3.63
C LYS A 30 7.34 -9.32 4.44
N CYS A 31 6.75 -8.29 3.83
CA CYS A 31 5.75 -7.48 4.49
C CYS A 31 4.46 -8.27 4.75
N ILE A 32 4.03 -9.09 3.79
CA ILE A 32 2.86 -9.97 3.96
C ILE A 32 3.12 -10.97 5.09
N GLU A 33 4.27 -11.65 5.09
CA GLU A 33 4.66 -12.59 6.16
C GLU A 33 4.60 -11.94 7.54
N ASN A 34 5.14 -10.73 7.68
CA ASN A 34 5.14 -10.01 8.95
C ASN A 34 3.71 -9.68 9.42
N LEU A 35 2.82 -9.25 8.51
CA LEU A 35 1.41 -9.00 8.84
C LEU A 35 0.69 -10.29 9.25
N LEU A 36 0.96 -11.40 8.56
CA LEU A 36 0.40 -12.72 8.86
C LEU A 36 0.97 -13.34 10.16
N SER A 37 2.19 -12.95 10.54
CA SER A 37 2.86 -13.45 11.75
C SER A 37 2.28 -12.87 13.03
N ASN A 38 1.39 -11.87 12.96
CA ASN A 38 0.71 -11.34 14.13
C ASN A 38 -0.58 -12.13 14.42
N PRO A 39 -0.61 -12.98 15.47
CA PRO A 39 -1.76 -13.84 15.74
C PRO A 39 -3.03 -13.06 16.10
N GLU A 40 -2.90 -11.87 16.70
CA GLU A 40 -4.05 -11.02 17.02
C GLU A 40 -4.75 -10.47 15.77
N ILE A 41 -4.00 -10.32 14.68
CA ILE A 41 -4.51 -9.86 13.39
C ILE A 41 -4.97 -11.07 12.56
N SER A 42 -4.17 -12.13 12.48
CA SER A 42 -4.46 -13.29 11.62
C SER A 42 -5.76 -13.99 12.00
N GLN A 43 -6.10 -14.06 13.29
CA GLN A 43 -7.37 -14.63 13.78
C GLN A 43 -8.61 -13.86 13.30
N LEU A 44 -8.46 -12.61 12.87
CA LEU A 44 -9.55 -11.74 12.42
C LEU A 44 -9.75 -11.79 10.90
N PHE A 45 -8.95 -12.56 10.16
CA PHE A 45 -9.03 -12.60 8.71
C PHE A 45 -10.36 -13.20 8.24
N VAL A 46 -10.96 -12.53 7.27
CA VAL A 46 -12.10 -13.04 6.52
C VAL A 46 -11.60 -13.55 5.17
N TYR A 47 -11.82 -14.84 4.93
CA TYR A 47 -11.37 -15.50 3.70
C TYR A 47 -12.50 -15.74 2.70
N ASP A 48 -13.71 -15.95 3.21
CA ASP A 48 -14.88 -16.27 2.39
C ASP A 48 -15.75 -15.04 2.14
N TYR A 49 -16.52 -15.12 1.06
CA TYR A 49 -17.56 -14.14 0.76
C TYR A 49 -18.61 -14.11 1.90
N LYS A 50 -19.00 -12.91 2.32
CA LYS A 50 -20.11 -12.70 3.25
C LYS A 50 -21.21 -11.90 2.57
N LYS A 51 -22.39 -12.50 2.46
CA LYS A 51 -23.60 -11.75 2.10
C LYS A 51 -23.99 -10.89 3.31
N LEU A 52 -24.21 -9.59 3.08
CA LEU A 52 -24.64 -8.65 4.10
C LEU A 52 -25.86 -7.93 3.54
N GLU A 53 -27.00 -8.06 4.19
CA GLU A 53 -28.24 -7.42 3.77
C GLU A 53 -28.73 -6.46 4.85
N ILE A 54 -29.09 -5.24 4.44
CA ILE A 54 -29.69 -4.20 5.28
C ILE A 54 -30.98 -3.81 4.57
N GLU A 55 -32.11 -3.87 5.25
CA GLU A 55 -33.43 -3.55 4.67
C GLU A 55 -33.76 -4.36 3.38
N ASN A 56 -33.32 -5.62 3.33
CA ASN A 56 -33.43 -6.53 2.17
C ASN A 56 -32.59 -6.13 0.95
N GLU A 57 -31.67 -5.18 1.10
CA GLU A 57 -30.72 -4.79 0.07
C GLU A 57 -29.29 -5.23 0.42
N GLN A 58 -28.54 -5.68 -0.58
CA GLN A 58 -27.13 -6.06 -0.40
C GLN A 58 -26.29 -4.82 -0.04
N SER A 59 -25.54 -4.92 1.05
CA SER A 59 -24.64 -3.90 1.57
C SER A 59 -23.16 -4.24 1.34
N TYR A 60 -22.39 -3.23 0.94
CA TYR A 60 -21.01 -3.36 0.47
C TYR A 60 -19.99 -2.66 1.38
N GLY A 61 -20.08 -2.88 2.69
CA GLY A 61 -19.19 -2.25 3.67
C GLY A 61 -17.75 -2.79 3.72
N GLU A 62 -17.50 -3.97 3.13
CA GLU A 62 -16.19 -4.62 3.15
C GLU A 62 -15.88 -5.27 1.80
N GLN A 63 -14.61 -5.52 1.50
CA GLN A 63 -14.25 -6.14 0.22
C GLN A 63 -14.86 -7.53 0.03
N TYR A 64 -14.92 -8.32 1.10
CA TYR A 64 -15.48 -9.68 1.10
C TYR A 64 -17.01 -9.70 1.07
N THR A 65 -17.71 -8.55 1.11
CA THR A 65 -19.14 -8.47 0.79
C THR A 65 -19.41 -8.06 -0.66
N GLY A 66 -18.35 -7.74 -1.42
CA GLY A 66 -18.42 -7.37 -2.82
C GLY A 66 -18.76 -8.51 -3.76
N ASN A 67 -19.52 -8.21 -4.81
CA ASN A 67 -19.84 -9.17 -5.88
C ASN A 67 -18.58 -9.70 -6.58
N TRP A 68 -17.51 -8.90 -6.65
CA TRP A 68 -16.22 -9.35 -7.19
C TRP A 68 -15.65 -10.50 -6.35
N TRP A 69 -15.64 -10.38 -5.02
CA TRP A 69 -15.13 -11.44 -4.13
C TRP A 69 -15.92 -12.74 -4.28
N LYS A 70 -17.25 -12.63 -4.38
CA LYS A 70 -18.13 -13.78 -4.66
C LYS A 70 -17.71 -14.50 -5.94
N LYS A 71 -17.62 -13.77 -7.06
CA LYS A 71 -17.27 -14.33 -8.36
C LYS A 71 -15.88 -14.98 -8.36
N VAL A 72 -14.90 -14.32 -7.75
CA VAL A 72 -13.52 -14.87 -7.68
C VAL A 72 -13.51 -16.14 -6.83
N LYS A 73 -14.20 -16.16 -5.69
CA LYS A 73 -14.26 -17.34 -4.82
C LYS A 73 -14.92 -18.54 -5.52
N GLU A 74 -15.93 -18.29 -6.36
CA GLU A 74 -16.56 -19.32 -7.21
C GLU A 74 -15.63 -19.82 -8.34
N SER A 75 -14.65 -19.02 -8.77
CA SER A 75 -13.72 -19.37 -9.85
C SER A 75 -12.43 -20.08 -9.39
N ILE A 76 -12.11 -20.08 -8.09
CA ILE A 76 -10.90 -20.71 -7.55
C ILE A 76 -11.23 -22.07 -6.91
N PRO A 77 -10.25 -22.99 -6.79
CA PRO A 77 -10.45 -24.25 -6.10
C PRO A 77 -10.96 -24.07 -4.66
N SER A 78 -11.74 -25.03 -4.16
CA SER A 78 -12.29 -24.98 -2.79
C SER A 78 -11.21 -24.90 -1.70
N VAL A 79 -10.01 -25.43 -1.99
CA VAL A 79 -8.83 -25.39 -1.10
C VAL A 79 -8.08 -24.05 -1.13
N ALA A 80 -8.43 -23.13 -2.04
CA ALA A 80 -7.75 -21.86 -2.21
C ALA A 80 -8.53 -20.70 -1.57
N TYR A 81 -7.79 -19.69 -1.13
CA TYR A 81 -8.33 -18.48 -0.52
C TYR A 81 -7.81 -17.21 -1.22
N ILE A 82 -8.63 -16.18 -1.20
CA ILE A 82 -8.27 -14.85 -1.72
C ILE A 82 -7.50 -14.11 -0.63
N LEU A 83 -6.28 -13.67 -0.95
CA LEU A 83 -5.53 -12.71 -0.15
C LEU A 83 -5.60 -11.34 -0.84
N SER A 84 -6.37 -10.42 -0.26
CA SER A 84 -6.45 -9.06 -0.76
C SER A 84 -5.31 -8.21 -0.21
N ILE A 85 -4.57 -7.55 -1.11
CA ILE A 85 -3.48 -6.65 -0.78
C ILE A 85 -3.92 -5.22 -1.10
N ILE A 86 -3.78 -4.33 -0.12
CA ILE A 86 -4.05 -2.90 -0.27
C ILE A 86 -2.71 -2.18 -0.17
N LEU A 87 -2.37 -1.43 -1.21
CA LEU A 87 -1.27 -0.47 -1.18
C LEU A 87 -1.86 0.93 -1.06
N TYR A 88 -1.35 1.71 -0.11
CA TYR A 88 -1.70 3.12 0.00
C TYR A 88 -0.43 3.94 0.16
N SER A 89 -0.44 5.11 -0.47
CA SER A 89 0.68 6.04 -0.45
C SER A 89 0.12 7.44 -0.32
N ASP A 90 0.59 8.17 0.68
CA ASP A 90 0.24 9.58 0.86
C ASP A 90 1.50 10.37 1.18
N ALA A 91 1.54 11.63 0.74
CA ALA A 91 2.67 12.51 0.99
C ALA A 91 2.75 12.83 2.48
N THR A 92 3.89 12.52 3.11
CA THR A 92 4.12 12.86 4.52
C THR A 92 5.32 13.79 4.64
N THR A 93 5.14 14.85 5.41
CA THR A 93 6.22 15.78 5.76
C THR A 93 7.13 15.14 6.80
N THR A 94 8.43 15.08 6.53
CA THR A 94 9.40 14.31 7.33
C THR A 94 10.37 15.15 8.14
N ASP A 95 10.36 16.47 7.96
CA ASP A 95 11.15 17.39 8.76
C ASP A 95 10.25 18.32 9.58
N THR A 96 10.79 18.80 10.70
CA THR A 96 10.13 19.78 11.57
C THR A 96 9.83 21.11 10.88
N LEU A 97 10.49 21.37 9.74
CA LEU A 97 10.39 22.61 8.98
C LEU A 97 9.54 22.50 7.69
N GLY A 98 9.02 21.33 7.33
CA GLY A 98 8.16 21.19 6.15
C GLY A 98 8.85 21.12 4.80
N LYS A 99 10.19 21.07 4.74
CA LYS A 99 10.98 21.18 3.51
C LYS A 99 11.29 19.84 2.85
N ARG A 100 11.14 18.71 3.57
CA ARG A 100 11.37 17.37 3.02
C ARG A 100 10.11 16.54 3.19
N SER A 101 9.41 16.29 2.09
CA SER A 101 8.37 15.26 2.04
C SER A 101 8.97 13.92 1.61
N LEU A 102 8.39 12.84 2.12
CA LEU A 102 8.54 11.49 1.60
C LEU A 102 7.14 10.97 1.26
N HIS A 103 7.04 10.14 0.23
CA HIS A 103 5.82 9.42 -0.09
C HIS A 103 6.00 7.96 0.34
N PRO A 104 5.73 7.61 1.61
CA PRO A 104 5.76 6.22 2.05
C PRO A 104 4.66 5.42 1.33
N ILE A 105 5.03 4.24 0.87
CA ILE A 105 4.09 3.21 0.45
C ILE A 105 3.91 2.28 1.62
N TYR A 106 2.67 2.09 2.05
CA TYR A 106 2.32 1.09 3.04
C TYR A 106 1.51 -0.02 2.39
N ILE A 107 1.63 -1.21 2.97
CA ILE A 107 0.86 -2.39 2.62
C ILE A 107 -0.03 -2.79 3.81
N SER A 108 -1.27 -3.17 3.51
CA SER A 108 -2.21 -3.77 4.44
C SER A 108 -3.00 -4.87 3.73
N LEU A 109 -3.76 -5.66 4.48
CA LEU A 109 -4.51 -6.81 3.94
C LEU A 109 -6.02 -6.55 4.03
N GLY A 110 -6.70 -6.65 2.89
CA GLY A 110 -8.14 -6.40 2.77
C GLY A 110 -9.01 -7.46 3.47
N ASN A 111 -8.42 -8.61 3.81
CA ASN A 111 -9.03 -9.66 4.62
C ASN A 111 -9.28 -9.22 6.08
N ILE A 112 -8.58 -8.19 6.56
CA ILE A 112 -8.75 -7.64 7.91
C ILE A 112 -9.96 -6.70 7.90
N PRO A 113 -10.95 -6.87 8.81
CA PRO A 113 -12.09 -5.96 8.93
C PRO A 113 -11.66 -4.50 9.11
N THR A 114 -12.40 -3.57 8.52
CA THR A 114 -12.04 -2.13 8.44
C THR A 114 -11.72 -1.52 9.80
N TRP A 115 -12.52 -1.81 10.83
CA TRP A 115 -12.30 -1.29 12.19
C TRP A 115 -10.94 -1.69 12.77
N ARG A 116 -10.43 -2.87 12.42
CA ARG A 116 -9.12 -3.37 12.85
C ARG A 116 -8.01 -2.91 11.91
N ARG A 117 -8.27 -2.94 10.60
CA ARG A 117 -7.36 -2.53 9.51
C ARG A 117 -6.95 -1.06 9.60
N ASN A 118 -7.72 -0.24 10.32
CA ASN A 118 -7.39 1.17 10.55
C ASN A 118 -6.28 1.38 11.59
N LYS A 119 -5.89 0.36 12.37
CA LYS A 119 -4.79 0.44 13.35
C LYS A 119 -3.41 0.37 12.68
N GLU A 120 -2.42 1.01 13.29
CA GLU A 120 -1.05 1.12 12.75
C GLU A 120 -0.35 -0.23 12.58
N ASP A 121 -0.57 -1.16 13.50
CA ASP A 121 0.03 -2.50 13.51
C ASP A 121 -0.49 -3.44 12.41
N THR A 122 -1.56 -3.06 11.70
CA THR A 122 -2.08 -3.77 10.52
C THR A 122 -1.53 -3.24 9.20
N LYS A 123 -0.58 -2.32 9.29
CA LYS A 123 0.04 -1.63 8.17
C LYS A 123 1.53 -1.81 8.29
N GLN A 124 2.17 -2.11 7.17
CA GLN A 124 3.63 -2.17 7.12
C GLN A 124 4.16 -1.23 6.07
N LEU A 125 5.25 -0.53 6.39
CA LEU A 125 5.97 0.29 5.42
C LEU A 125 6.62 -0.63 4.38
N LEU A 126 6.14 -0.55 3.14
CA LEU A 126 6.70 -1.27 2.00
C LEU A 126 7.90 -0.52 1.43
N GLY A 127 7.86 0.80 1.38
CA GLY A 127 8.95 1.58 0.80
C GLY A 127 8.64 3.07 0.70
N TYR A 128 9.46 3.78 -0.07
CA TYR A 128 9.33 5.22 -0.31
C TYR A 128 9.42 5.53 -1.80
N LEU A 129 8.39 6.19 -2.33
CA LEU A 129 8.43 6.77 -3.68
C LEU A 129 9.34 8.00 -3.69
N PRO A 130 10.17 8.17 -4.73
CA PRO A 130 10.98 9.36 -4.88
C PRO A 130 10.11 10.57 -5.22
N ILE A 131 10.47 11.73 -4.66
CA ILE A 131 9.90 13.02 -5.08
C ILE A 131 10.88 13.69 -6.01
N LEU A 132 10.46 13.90 -7.26
CA LEU A 132 11.28 14.61 -8.23
C LEU A 132 11.39 16.09 -7.86
N SER A 133 12.61 16.61 -7.93
CA SER A 133 12.88 18.04 -7.81
C SER A 133 13.07 18.67 -9.19
N ALA A 134 12.24 19.64 -9.51
CA ALA A 134 12.45 20.53 -10.64
C ALA A 134 13.63 21.48 -10.37
N LYS A 135 14.32 21.92 -11.42
CA LYS A 135 15.42 22.89 -11.35
C LYS A 135 14.93 24.29 -11.02
N ASP A 136 13.73 24.65 -11.48
CA ASP A 136 13.11 25.96 -11.31
C ASP A 136 11.56 25.88 -11.38
N GLU A 137 10.89 26.98 -11.06
CA GLU A 137 9.43 27.08 -11.08
C GLU A 137 8.82 27.01 -12.49
N ARG A 138 9.60 27.25 -13.55
CA ARG A 138 9.12 27.11 -14.94
C ARG A 138 9.03 25.63 -15.31
N GLU A 139 10.08 24.86 -15.03
CA GLU A 139 10.10 23.41 -15.23
C GLU A 139 9.03 22.73 -14.39
N LYS A 140 8.88 23.10 -13.12
CA LYS A 140 7.83 22.54 -12.25
C LYS A 140 6.42 22.68 -12.82
N LYS A 141 6.16 23.76 -13.57
CA LYS A 141 4.86 24.03 -14.21
C LYS A 141 4.72 23.38 -15.60
N SER A 142 5.83 22.97 -16.21
CA SER A 142 5.87 22.35 -17.55
C SER A 142 5.04 21.05 -17.59
N SER A 143 4.55 20.74 -18.80
CA SER A 143 3.74 19.54 -19.01
C SER A 143 4.61 18.28 -18.94
N GLU A 144 5.85 18.40 -19.37
CA GLU A 144 6.90 17.40 -19.43
C GLU A 144 7.27 16.94 -18.01
N PHE A 145 7.54 17.88 -17.10
CA PHE A 145 7.83 17.55 -15.71
C PHE A 145 6.63 16.90 -15.02
N LYS A 146 5.41 17.38 -15.26
CA LYS A 146 4.19 16.77 -14.70
C LYS A 146 3.95 15.35 -15.20
N LYS A 147 4.26 15.07 -16.47
CA LYS A 147 4.22 13.70 -17.03
C LYS A 147 5.28 12.84 -16.38
N LEU A 148 6.52 13.33 -16.29
CA LEU A 148 7.63 12.63 -15.66
C LEU A 148 7.30 12.24 -14.21
N VAL A 149 6.75 13.15 -13.41
CA VAL A 149 6.31 12.87 -12.03
C VAL A 149 5.24 11.77 -11.96
N ARG A 150 4.40 11.61 -12.98
CA ARG A 150 3.36 10.56 -13.03
C ARG A 150 3.87 9.22 -13.53
N GLU A 151 4.93 9.24 -14.33
CA GLU A 151 5.59 8.05 -14.89
C GLU A 151 6.62 7.44 -13.92
N THR A 152 6.96 8.18 -12.86
CA THR A 152 7.88 7.76 -11.78
C THR A 152 7.11 7.10 -10.65
#